data_AF-A0AAP8GF34-F1
#
_entry.id   AF-A0AAP8GF34-F1
#
_cell.length_a   1.000
_cell.length_b   1.000
_cell.length_c   1.000
_cell.angle_alpha   90.00
_cell.angle_beta   90.00
_cell.angle_gamma   90.00
#
_symmetry.space_group_name_H-M   'P 1'
#
loop_
_entity.id
_entity.type
_entity.pdbx_description
1 polymer ?
#
loop_
_entity_poly.entity_id
_entity_poly.type
_entity_poly.pdbx_seq_one_letter_code
_entity_poly.pdbx_strand_id
1 'polypeptide(L)'
;RAAFTVASIDLGAHPEFLGKNDIQLGKKESVEDSAKVLGRMFDGIEFRGFSQQAVEDLAKFSGVPVWNGLTDDWHPTQMLADFMTIKENFGYLEGINLTYVGDGRNNIAHSLMVAGAMLGVNVRICTPKSLNPK
;
A
#
# COMPACT_ATOMS: atom_id res chain seq x y z
N ARG A 1 1.50 10.23 -2.25
CA ARG A 1 1.56 11.46 -3.08
C ARG A 1 2.96 11.71 -3.61
N ALA A 2 3.88 12.37 -2.88
CA ALA A 2 5.17 12.80 -3.44
C ALA A 2 5.94 11.70 -4.20
N ALA A 3 6.10 10.51 -3.58
CA ALA A 3 6.76 9.37 -4.21
C ALA A 3 6.10 8.96 -5.55
N PHE A 4 4.78 8.77 -5.55
CA PHE A 4 4.03 8.44 -6.77
C PHE A 4 4.09 9.54 -7.83
N THR A 5 4.00 10.81 -7.43
CA THR A 5 4.05 11.94 -8.36
C THR A 5 5.40 12.02 -9.06
N VAL A 6 6.50 12.00 -8.30
CA VAL A 6 7.86 12.07 -8.87
C VAL A 6 8.15 10.83 -9.71
N ALA A 7 7.85 9.63 -9.21
CA ALA A 7 8.06 8.39 -9.96
C ALA A 7 7.27 8.35 -11.28
N SER A 8 6.03 8.87 -11.30
CA SER A 8 5.23 8.94 -12.53
C SER A 8 5.90 9.85 -13.57
N ILE A 9 6.34 11.04 -13.14
CA ILE A 9 7.01 12.02 -14.01
C ILE A 9 8.34 11.45 -14.54
N ASP A 10 9.14 10.81 -13.69
CA ASP A 10 10.40 10.18 -14.09
C ASP A 10 10.19 9.07 -15.13
N LEU A 11 9.04 8.38 -15.08
CA LEU A 11 8.63 7.37 -16.05
C LEU A 11 7.91 7.96 -17.29
N GLY A 12 7.78 9.28 -17.38
CA GLY A 12 7.13 9.97 -18.50
C GLY A 12 5.59 9.99 -18.45
N ALA A 13 4.98 9.59 -17.34
CA ALA A 13 3.53 9.66 -17.13
C ALA A 13 3.13 11.00 -16.47
N HIS A 14 1.87 11.40 -16.66
CA HIS A 14 1.29 12.60 -16.02
C HIS A 14 0.40 12.20 -14.83
N PRO A 15 0.82 12.45 -13.57
CA PRO A 15 0.00 12.15 -12.40
C PRO A 15 -1.02 13.26 -12.12
N GLU A 16 -2.31 12.91 -11.99
CA GLU A 16 -3.36 13.81 -11.53
C GLU A 16 -3.74 13.46 -10.08
N PHE A 17 -3.87 14.48 -9.21
CA PHE A 17 -4.21 14.25 -7.80
C PHE A 17 -5.69 14.51 -7.54
N LEU A 18 -6.42 13.46 -7.20
CA LEU A 18 -7.84 13.53 -6.82
C LEU A 18 -7.99 13.34 -5.32
N GLY A 19 -8.14 14.44 -4.58
CA GLY A 19 -8.31 14.42 -3.13
C GLY A 19 -9.74 14.12 -2.70
N LYS A 20 -9.95 14.09 -1.37
CA LYS A 20 -11.26 13.87 -0.74
C LYS A 20 -12.36 14.85 -1.19
N ASN A 21 -11.97 16.05 -1.62
CA ASN A 21 -12.90 17.08 -2.08
C ASN A 21 -13.18 16.96 -3.59
N ASP A 22 -12.35 16.23 -4.32
CA ASP A 22 -12.42 16.10 -5.79
C ASP A 22 -13.15 14.82 -6.18
N ILE A 23 -13.00 13.74 -5.41
CA ILE A 23 -13.65 12.45 -5.64
C ILE A 23 -14.51 12.01 -4.45
N GLN A 24 -15.73 11.55 -4.73
CA GLN A 24 -16.67 11.06 -3.70
C GLN A 24 -16.97 9.56 -3.86
N LEU A 25 -15.90 8.76 -3.97
CA LEU A 25 -15.95 7.30 -4.03
C LEU A 25 -16.80 6.73 -2.88
N GLY A 26 -17.87 6.03 -3.23
CA GLY A 26 -18.78 5.37 -2.27
C GLY A 26 -19.71 6.30 -1.50
N LYS A 27 -19.73 7.61 -1.79
CA LYS A 27 -20.65 8.58 -1.15
C LYS A 27 -21.76 9.05 -2.07
N LYS A 28 -21.41 9.49 -3.28
CA LYS A 28 -22.39 9.93 -4.30
C LYS A 28 -22.49 8.98 -5.48
N GLU A 29 -21.41 8.24 -5.73
CA GLU A 29 -21.30 7.28 -6.82
C GLU A 29 -20.72 5.97 -6.26
N SER A 30 -21.13 4.83 -6.82
CA SER A 30 -20.60 3.54 -6.41
C SER A 30 -19.11 3.44 -6.77
N VAL A 31 -18.34 2.66 -6.01
CA VAL A 31 -16.92 2.43 -6.34
C VAL A 31 -16.79 1.79 -7.73
N GLU A 32 -17.72 0.92 -8.09
CA GLU A 32 -17.77 0.25 -9.40
C GLU A 32 -17.94 1.25 -10.57
N ASP A 33 -18.89 2.20 -10.47
CA ASP A 33 -19.14 3.16 -11.54
C ASP A 33 -17.95 4.11 -11.72
N SER A 34 -17.42 4.65 -10.61
CA SER A 34 -16.21 5.48 -10.65
C SER A 34 -15.01 4.70 -11.21
N ALA A 35 -14.84 3.42 -10.84
CA ALA A 35 -13.76 2.57 -11.35
C ALA A 35 -13.82 2.44 -12.88
N LYS A 36 -15.00 2.15 -13.44
CA LYS A 36 -15.21 2.00 -14.89
C LYS A 36 -14.92 3.29 -15.64
N VAL A 37 -15.29 4.44 -15.09
CA VAL A 37 -15.01 5.76 -15.69
C VAL A 37 -13.52 6.04 -15.67
N LEU A 38 -12.87 5.91 -14.51
CA LEU A 38 -11.43 6.18 -14.35
C LEU A 38 -10.58 5.26 -15.23
N GLY A 39 -10.90 3.97 -15.31
CA GLY A 39 -10.16 3.02 -16.15
C GLY A 39 -10.30 3.22 -17.66
N ARG A 40 -11.22 4.11 -18.11
CA ARG A 40 -11.30 4.58 -19.50
C ARG A 40 -10.52 5.87 -19.75
N MET A 41 -10.02 6.51 -18.70
CA MET A 41 -9.33 7.81 -18.75
C MET A 41 -7.86 7.72 -18.34
N PHE A 42 -7.51 6.82 -17.41
CA PHE A 42 -6.17 6.67 -16.85
C PHE A 42 -5.62 5.27 -17.13
N ASP A 43 -4.30 5.18 -17.33
CA ASP A 43 -3.60 3.90 -17.56
C ASP A 43 -3.28 3.12 -16.28
N GLY A 44 -3.50 3.73 -15.11
CA GLY A 44 -3.32 3.12 -13.80
C GLY A 44 -3.83 4.01 -12.68
N ILE A 45 -4.16 3.43 -11.54
CA ILE A 45 -4.81 4.12 -10.42
C ILE A 45 -4.04 3.84 -9.12
N GLU A 46 -3.55 4.89 -8.45
CA GLU A 46 -3.16 4.77 -7.04
C GLU A 46 -4.36 5.06 -6.15
N PHE A 47 -4.58 4.21 -5.15
CA PHE A 47 -5.61 4.42 -4.15
C PHE A 47 -5.02 4.47 -2.75
N ARG A 48 -5.42 5.51 -2.02
CA ARG A 48 -5.16 5.63 -0.58
C ARG A 48 -6.46 5.95 0.15
N GLY A 49 -6.82 5.09 1.09
CA GLY A 49 -8.07 5.19 1.83
C GLY A 49 -8.10 4.27 3.04
N PHE A 50 -9.31 3.97 3.52
CA PHE A 50 -9.51 3.11 4.69
C PHE A 50 -9.75 1.66 4.27
N SER A 51 -10.78 1.43 3.44
CA SER A 51 -11.26 0.10 3.11
C SER A 51 -10.38 -0.63 2.09
N GLN A 52 -9.95 -1.84 2.45
CA GLN A 52 -9.30 -2.76 1.53
C GLN A 52 -10.25 -3.24 0.41
N GLN A 53 -11.53 -3.43 0.70
CA GLN A 53 -12.55 -3.77 -0.31
C GLN A 53 -12.63 -2.69 -1.41
N ALA A 54 -12.48 -1.42 -1.06
CA ALA A 54 -12.53 -0.33 -2.05
C ALA A 54 -11.40 -0.41 -3.08
N VAL A 55 -10.17 -0.75 -2.66
CA VAL A 55 -9.05 -0.92 -3.60
C VAL A 55 -9.21 -2.20 -4.44
N GLU A 56 -9.79 -3.26 -3.87
CA GLU A 56 -10.10 -4.50 -4.58
C GLU A 56 -11.20 -4.30 -5.64
N ASP A 57 -12.25 -3.54 -5.32
CA ASP A 57 -13.30 -3.19 -6.26
C ASP A 57 -12.75 -2.29 -7.39
N LEU A 58 -11.93 -1.28 -7.06
CA LEU A 58 -11.23 -0.49 -8.08
C LEU A 58 -10.40 -1.38 -9.02
N ALA A 59 -9.65 -2.34 -8.47
CA ALA A 59 -8.85 -3.26 -9.28
C ALA A 59 -9.73 -4.18 -10.15
N LYS A 60 -10.84 -4.65 -9.61
CA LYS A 60 -11.79 -5.54 -10.30
C LYS A 60 -12.52 -4.85 -11.45
N PHE A 61 -12.91 -3.59 -11.27
CA PHE A 61 -13.83 -2.91 -12.19
C PHE A 61 -13.18 -1.88 -13.13
N SER A 62 -11.98 -1.38 -12.83
CA SER A 62 -11.33 -0.36 -13.67
C SER A 62 -10.73 -0.94 -14.95
N GLY A 63 -10.24 -2.17 -14.92
CA GLY A 63 -9.54 -2.78 -16.06
C GLY A 63 -8.11 -2.27 -16.28
N VAL A 64 -7.57 -1.49 -15.34
CA VAL A 64 -6.17 -1.01 -15.33
C VAL A 64 -5.48 -1.39 -14.03
N PRO A 65 -4.13 -1.41 -13.96
CA PRO A 65 -3.41 -1.66 -12.72
C PRO A 65 -3.82 -0.69 -11.61
N VAL A 66 -4.06 -1.24 -10.41
CA VAL A 66 -4.38 -0.46 -9.22
C VAL A 66 -3.33 -0.70 -8.13
N TRP A 67 -2.72 0.38 -7.65
CA TRP A 67 -1.71 0.34 -6.59
C TRP A 67 -2.32 0.77 -5.25
N ASN A 68 -2.25 -0.10 -4.23
CA ASN A 68 -2.59 0.27 -2.87
C ASN A 68 -1.48 1.14 -2.26
N GLY A 69 -1.74 2.44 -2.13
CA GLY A 69 -0.86 3.39 -1.50
C GLY A 69 -0.89 3.34 0.03
N LEU A 70 -2.03 2.96 0.62
CA LEU A 70 -2.26 2.70 2.05
C LEU A 70 -3.76 2.35 2.26
N THR A 71 -4.04 1.25 2.95
CA THR A 71 -5.35 0.93 3.55
C THR A 71 -5.22 0.67 5.06
N ASP A 72 -6.33 0.51 5.76
CA ASP A 72 -6.32 0.15 7.19
C ASP A 72 -5.67 -1.23 7.44
N ASP A 73 -5.68 -2.09 6.42
CA ASP A 73 -5.16 -3.45 6.49
C ASP A 73 -3.71 -3.55 5.98
N TRP A 74 -3.35 -2.85 4.88
CA TRP A 74 -2.07 -3.05 4.19
C TRP A 74 -1.36 -1.76 3.79
N HIS A 75 -0.03 -1.79 3.82
CA HIS A 75 0.83 -0.75 3.26
C HIS A 75 1.97 -1.37 2.41
N PRO A 76 1.67 -1.92 1.23
CA PRO A 76 2.64 -2.72 0.46
C PRO A 76 3.80 -1.90 -0.12
N THR A 77 3.55 -0.66 -0.53
CA THR A 77 4.59 0.25 -1.04
C THR A 77 5.65 0.58 0.00
N GLN A 78 5.26 0.67 1.28
CA GLN A 78 6.20 0.86 2.38
C GLN A 78 7.10 -0.37 2.54
N MET A 79 6.56 -1.58 2.40
CA MET A 79 7.38 -2.80 2.52
C MET A 79 8.43 -2.89 1.43
N LEU A 80 8.10 -2.48 0.20
CA LEU A 80 9.08 -2.40 -0.88
C LEU A 80 10.24 -1.46 -0.50
N ALA A 81 9.94 -0.27 0.03
CA ALA A 81 10.95 0.68 0.45
C ALA A 81 11.80 0.16 1.64
N ASP A 82 11.16 -0.45 2.64
CA ASP A 82 11.81 -0.96 3.84
C ASP A 82 12.79 -2.09 3.50
N PHE A 83 12.34 -3.10 2.76
CA PHE A 83 13.19 -4.25 2.40
C PHE A 83 14.22 -3.90 1.32
N MET A 84 13.95 -2.93 0.44
CA MET A 84 14.99 -2.35 -0.41
C MET A 84 16.10 -1.74 0.45
N THR A 85 15.76 -0.90 1.42
CA THR A 85 16.71 -0.25 2.33
C THR A 85 17.53 -1.27 3.11
N ILE A 86 16.89 -2.31 3.66
CA ILE A 86 17.60 -3.38 4.38
C ILE A 86 18.59 -4.08 3.44
N LYS A 87 18.16 -4.46 2.23
CA LYS A 87 19.02 -5.12 1.26
C LYS A 87 20.20 -4.25 0.83
N GLU A 88 20.01 -2.94 0.68
CA GLU A 88 21.09 -2.00 0.37
C GLU A 88 22.14 -1.92 1.48
N ASN A 89 21.71 -2.02 2.75
CA ASN A 89 22.62 -1.91 3.89
C ASN A 89 23.34 -3.22 4.23
N PHE A 90 22.68 -4.37 4.04
CA PHE A 90 23.21 -5.68 4.43
C PHE A 90 23.66 -6.55 3.24
N GLY A 91 23.24 -6.23 2.01
CA GLY A 91 23.51 -6.99 0.79
C GLY A 91 22.59 -8.21 0.57
N TYR A 92 21.86 -8.63 1.60
CA TYR A 92 20.95 -9.78 1.57
C TYR A 92 19.71 -9.50 2.45
N LEU A 93 18.74 -10.42 2.43
CA LEU A 93 17.52 -10.35 3.26
C LEU A 93 17.33 -11.59 4.13
N GLU A 94 17.52 -12.77 3.53
CA GLU A 94 17.32 -14.05 4.22
C GLU A 94 18.17 -14.14 5.51
N GLY A 95 17.52 -14.51 6.61
CA GLY A 95 18.15 -14.64 7.93
C GLY A 95 18.33 -13.34 8.72
N ILE A 96 18.07 -12.16 8.14
CA ILE A 96 18.11 -10.89 8.88
C ILE A 96 17.08 -10.91 10.02
N ASN A 97 17.44 -10.35 11.17
CA ASN A 97 16.52 -10.16 12.29
C ASN A 97 15.99 -8.72 12.26
N LEU A 98 14.68 -8.56 12.01
CA LEU A 98 13.98 -7.30 12.05
C LEU A 98 13.11 -7.25 13.30
N THR A 99 13.20 -6.20 14.11
CA THR A 99 12.34 -6.01 15.28
C THR A 99 11.52 -4.74 15.13
N TYR A 100 10.20 -4.87 15.07
CA TYR A 100 9.27 -3.75 15.15
C TYR A 100 8.87 -3.50 16.61
N VAL A 101 8.89 -2.24 17.04
CA VAL A 101 8.54 -1.85 18.41
C VAL A 101 7.39 -0.85 18.34
N GLY A 102 6.26 -1.14 18.98
CA GLY A 102 5.12 -0.23 19.00
C GLY A 102 3.77 -0.94 18.97
N ASP A 103 2.85 -0.42 18.17
CA ASP A 103 1.52 -1.00 18.00
C ASP A 103 1.54 -2.19 17.03
N GLY A 104 1.46 -3.41 17.55
CA GLY A 104 1.48 -4.63 16.74
C GLY A 104 0.19 -4.87 15.94
N ARG A 105 -0.86 -4.06 16.13
CA ARG A 105 -2.14 -4.20 15.42
C ARG A 105 -2.28 -3.35 14.17
N ASN A 106 -1.35 -2.43 13.92
CA ASN A 106 -1.43 -1.57 12.74
C ASN A 106 -1.00 -2.31 11.47
N ASN A 107 -1.40 -1.74 10.33
CA ASN A 107 -1.05 -2.23 9.01
C ASN A 107 0.45 -2.35 8.75
N ILE A 108 1.30 -1.53 9.37
CA ILE A 108 2.76 -1.62 9.22
C ILE A 108 3.28 -2.92 9.84
N ALA A 109 2.90 -3.22 11.08
CA ALA A 109 3.31 -4.45 11.76
C ALA A 109 2.83 -5.68 10.98
N HIS A 110 1.58 -5.69 10.50
CA HIS A 110 1.04 -6.78 9.68
C HIS A 110 1.78 -6.92 8.35
N SER A 111 2.01 -5.81 7.66
CA SER A 111 2.72 -5.81 6.38
C SER A 111 4.16 -6.31 6.54
N LEU A 112 4.86 -5.89 7.62
CA LEU A 112 6.23 -6.33 7.91
C LEU A 112 6.28 -7.83 8.20
N MET A 113 5.33 -8.37 8.97
CA MET A 113 5.26 -9.79 9.26
C MET A 113 5.09 -10.62 7.99
N VAL A 114 4.15 -10.25 7.12
CA VAL A 114 3.88 -10.99 5.87
C VAL A 114 5.05 -10.87 4.91
N ALA A 115 5.50 -9.65 4.62
CA ALA A 115 6.60 -9.44 3.68
C ALA A 115 7.91 -10.05 4.19
N GLY A 116 8.20 -9.91 5.49
CA GLY A 116 9.37 -10.53 6.10
C GLY A 116 9.34 -12.06 6.01
N ALA A 117 8.20 -12.69 6.28
CA ALA A 117 8.04 -14.14 6.12
C ALA A 117 8.26 -14.59 4.66
N MET A 118 7.75 -13.83 3.68
CA MET A 118 7.95 -14.12 2.25
C MET A 118 9.42 -13.96 1.81
N LEU A 119 10.17 -13.07 2.46
CA LEU A 119 11.56 -12.73 2.12
C LEU A 119 12.61 -13.48 2.96
N GLY A 120 12.18 -14.38 3.85
CA GLY A 120 13.08 -15.11 4.75
C GLY A 120 13.68 -14.26 5.88
N VAL A 121 13.05 -13.13 6.23
CA VAL A 121 13.47 -12.25 7.32
C VAL A 121 12.79 -12.68 8.63
N ASN A 122 13.58 -12.79 9.70
CA ASN A 122 13.11 -13.09 11.04
C ASN A 122 12.47 -11.84 11.67
N VAL A 123 11.16 -11.68 11.52
CA VAL A 123 10.40 -10.53 12.07
C VAL A 123 9.96 -10.80 13.51
N ARG A 124 10.31 -9.89 14.43
CA ARG A 124 9.82 -9.87 15.81
C ARG A 124 8.97 -8.63 16.05
N ILE A 125 7.78 -8.82 16.60
CA ILE A 125 6.91 -7.73 17.03
C ILE A 125 7.03 -7.58 18.55
N CYS A 126 7.65 -6.50 19.00
CA CYS A 126 7.73 -6.10 20.39
C CYS A 126 6.61 -5.11 20.69
N THR A 127 5.52 -5.60 21.30
CA THR A 127 4.30 -4.81 21.53
C THR A 127 3.68 -5.11 22.90
N PRO A 128 2.95 -4.17 23.52
CA PRO A 128 2.12 -4.48 24.69
C PRO A 128 1.12 -5.59 24.36
N LYS A 129 0.84 -6.48 25.33
CA LYS A 129 -0.09 -7.61 25.13
C LYS A 129 -1.47 -7.19 24.59
N SER A 130 -1.95 -6.01 24.98
CA SER A 130 -3.22 -5.44 24.51
C SER A 130 -3.21 -5.04 23.04
N LEU A 131 -2.03 -4.94 22.41
CA LEU A 131 -1.77 -4.54 21.04
C LEU A 131 -1.11 -5.68 20.22
N ASN A 132 -1.27 -6.94 20.64
CA ASN A 132 -0.77 -8.08 19.87
C ASN A 132 -1.30 -8.09 18.42
N PRO A 133 -0.49 -8.55 17.45
CA PRO A 133 -0.94 -8.74 16.07
C PRO A 133 -2.21 -9.58 15.98
N LYS A 134 -3.02 -9.29 14.95
CA LYS A 134 -4.27 -10.02 14.66
C LYS A 134 -3.99 -11.22 13.77
#